data_AF-A0A6B8ME34-F1
#
_entry.id   AF-A0A6B8ME34-F1
#
_cell.length_a   1.000
_cell.length_b   1.000
_cell.length_c   1.000
_cell.angle_alpha   90.00
_cell.angle_beta   90.00
_cell.angle_gamma   90.00
#
_symmetry.space_group_name_H-M   'P 1'
#
loop_
_entity.id
_entity.type
_entity.pdbx_description
1 polymer ?
#
loop_
_entity_poly.entity_id
_entity_poly.type
_entity_poly.pdbx_seq_one_letter_code
_entity_poly.pdbx_strand_id
1 'polypeptide(L)'
;MKHLHDSQYVVVEPVRPAFPFLFVLGVLVVVVSLAADWLNSLPFQFVGPILYPIERILNAAFFPEAQTPLRPNGSAVLVLLPTLALFAAIYFAVRGMFRAVMRVLRPFVGRR
;
A
#
# COMPACT_ATOMS: atom_id res chain seq x y z
N MET A 1 30.96 46.23 -23.21
CA MET A 1 31.36 44.81 -23.31
C MET A 1 32.18 44.44 -22.07
N LYS A 2 31.59 43.72 -21.11
CA LYS A 2 32.30 42.69 -20.34
C LYS A 2 31.27 41.76 -19.69
N HIS A 3 31.59 40.49 -19.81
CA HIS A 3 30.68 39.36 -19.83
C HIS A 3 29.89 39.12 -18.55
N LEU A 4 28.67 38.62 -18.76
CA LEU A 4 27.93 37.80 -17.80
C LEU A 4 28.86 36.75 -17.20
N HIS A 5 28.95 36.72 -15.87
CA HIS A 5 29.22 35.50 -15.13
C HIS A 5 28.03 35.29 -14.19
N ASP A 6 26.90 34.90 -14.79
CA ASP A 6 25.88 34.15 -14.08
C ASP A 6 26.51 32.81 -13.69
N SER A 7 27.19 32.81 -12.55
CA SER A 7 27.60 31.60 -11.85
C SER A 7 26.32 30.88 -11.44
N GLN A 8 25.83 30.02 -12.32
CA GLN A 8 24.81 29.02 -12.04
C GLN A 8 25.34 28.08 -10.95
N TYR A 9 25.17 28.48 -9.69
CA TYR A 9 25.28 27.55 -8.57
C TYR A 9 24.11 26.57 -8.69
N VAL A 10 24.34 25.46 -9.40
CA VAL A 10 23.48 24.29 -9.31
C VAL A 10 23.68 23.77 -7.89
N VAL A 11 22.77 24.15 -6.98
CA VAL A 11 22.67 23.55 -5.65
C VAL A 11 22.25 22.10 -5.87
N VAL A 12 23.22 21.21 -5.99
CA VAL A 12 22.99 19.77 -5.94
C VAL A 12 22.59 19.47 -4.50
N GLU A 13 21.29 19.26 -4.26
CA GLU A 13 20.84 18.77 -2.97
C GLU A 13 21.61 17.49 -2.63
N PRO A 14 22.24 17.40 -1.44
CA PRO A 14 22.92 16.18 -1.05
C PRO A 14 21.87 15.07 -0.98
N VAL A 15 22.01 14.07 -1.86
CA VAL A 15 21.19 12.85 -1.84
C VAL A 15 21.33 12.25 -0.44
N ARG A 16 20.28 12.38 0.39
CA ARG A 16 20.25 11.76 1.71
C ARG A 16 20.42 10.26 1.50
N PRO A 17 21.36 9.58 2.19
CA PRO A 17 21.57 8.16 1.98
C PRO A 17 20.26 7.43 2.30
N ALA A 18 19.89 6.42 1.51
CA ALA A 18 18.72 5.56 1.75
C ALA A 18 18.84 4.70 3.03
N PHE A 19 19.98 4.81 3.74
CA PHE A 19 20.34 4.04 4.92
C PHE A 19 19.31 4.07 6.08
N PRO A 20 18.73 5.21 6.50
CA PRO A 20 17.74 5.21 7.57
C PRO A 20 16.43 4.55 7.10
N PHE A 21 16.08 4.65 5.81
CA PHE A 21 14.90 3.98 5.27
C PHE A 21 15.05 2.47 5.29
N LEU A 22 16.19 1.94 4.83
CA LEU A 22 16.45 0.49 4.82
C LEU A 22 16.51 -0.09 6.23
N PHE A 23 17.08 0.65 7.20
CA PHE A 23 17.08 0.23 8.60
C PHE A 23 15.66 0.16 9.17
N VAL A 24 14.85 1.20 8.96
CA VAL A 24 13.45 1.24 9.41
C VAL A 24 12.64 0.12 8.75
N LEU A 25 12.82 -0.11 7.46
CA LEU A 25 12.17 -1.20 6.74
C LEU A 25 12.59 -2.57 7.31
N GLY A 26 13.89 -2.77 7.58
CA GLY A 26 14.41 -4.00 8.17
C GLY A 26 13.82 -4.27 9.56
N VAL A 27 13.79 -3.26 10.43
CA VAL A 27 13.16 -3.36 11.76
C VAL A 27 11.67 -3.67 11.63
N LEU A 28 10.96 -3.00 10.72
CA LEU A 28 9.54 -3.25 10.48
C LEU A 28 9.28 -4.70 10.05
N VAL A 29 10.07 -5.22 9.10
CA VAL A 29 9.95 -6.61 8.63
C VAL A 29 10.14 -7.58 9.79
N VAL A 30 11.18 -7.38 10.61
CA VAL A 30 11.46 -8.25 11.77
C VAL A 30 10.32 -8.22 12.78
N VAL A 31 9.80 -7.05 13.12
CA VAL A 31 8.68 -6.91 14.07
C VAL A 31 7.41 -7.59 13.53
N VAL A 32 7.10 -7.39 12.25
CA VAL A 32 5.94 -7.99 11.60
C VAL A 32 6.06 -9.51 11.54
N SER A 33 7.25 -10.05 11.24
CA SER A 33 7.50 -11.49 11.26
C SER A 33 7.35 -12.09 12.66
N LEU A 34 7.91 -11.45 13.69
CA LEU A 34 7.76 -11.88 15.09
C LEU A 34 6.30 -11.88 15.54
N ALA A 35 5.55 -10.84 15.16
CA ALA A 35 4.11 -10.77 15.44
C ALA A 35 3.34 -11.88 14.73
N ALA A 36 3.69 -12.20 13.48
CA ALA A 36 3.09 -13.29 12.72
C ALA A 36 3.36 -14.66 13.38
N ASP A 37 4.59 -14.90 13.83
CA ASP A 37 4.98 -16.13 14.52
C ASP A 37 4.26 -16.28 15.87
N TRP A 38 4.18 -15.19 16.63
CA TRP A 38 3.37 -15.17 17.86
C TRP A 38 1.90 -15.49 17.58
N LEU A 39 1.32 -14.92 16.53
CA LEU A 39 -0.08 -15.16 16.16
C LEU A 39 -0.32 -16.60 15.67
N ASN A 40 0.68 -17.22 15.04
CA ASN A 40 0.67 -18.63 14.65
C ASN A 40 0.77 -19.58 15.86
N SER A 41 1.40 -19.14 16.96
CA SER A 41 1.50 -19.94 18.19
C SER A 41 0.20 -20.02 19.00
N LEU A 42 -0.79 -19.19 18.67
CA LEU A 42 -2.09 -19.21 19.34
C LEU A 42 -2.86 -20.50 19.02
N PRO A 43 -3.53 -21.12 20.01
CA PRO A 43 -4.28 -22.35 19.82
C PRO A 43 -5.58 -22.17 19.01
N PHE A 44 -5.99 -20.92 18.77
CA PHE A 44 -7.22 -20.56 18.05
C PHE A 44 -6.91 -19.86 16.74
N GLN A 45 -7.57 -20.28 15.65
CA GLN A 45 -7.51 -19.60 14.36
C GLN A 45 -8.58 -18.52 14.27
N PHE A 46 -8.17 -17.25 14.27
CA PHE A 46 -9.07 -16.10 14.15
C PHE A 46 -9.11 -15.56 12.73
N VAL A 47 -7.95 -15.45 12.09
CA VAL A 47 -7.79 -14.65 10.86
C VAL A 47 -8.03 -15.50 9.60
N GLY A 48 -7.51 -16.74 9.59
CA GLY A 48 -7.69 -17.67 8.47
C GLY A 48 -9.15 -17.96 8.10
N PRO A 49 -10.03 -18.33 9.06
CA PRO A 49 -11.44 -18.60 8.77
C PRO A 49 -12.24 -17.41 8.25
N ILE A 50 -11.84 -16.19 8.60
CA ILE A 50 -12.49 -14.95 8.10
C ILE A 50 -12.02 -14.63 6.69
N LEU A 51 -10.72 -14.76 6.42
CA LEU A 51 -10.14 -14.48 5.10
C LEU A 51 -10.51 -15.52 4.04
N TYR A 52 -10.56 -16.79 4.41
CA TYR A 52 -10.80 -17.88 3.49
C TYR A 52 -12.04 -17.69 2.58
N PRO A 53 -13.25 -17.37 3.07
CA PRO A 53 -14.40 -17.17 2.21
C PRO A 53 -14.24 -15.96 1.27
N ILE A 54 -13.59 -14.89 1.73
CA ILE A 54 -13.33 -13.70 0.92
C ILE A 54 -12.33 -14.03 -0.20
N GLU A 55 -11.20 -14.65 0.15
CA GLU A 55 -10.20 -15.10 -0.82
C GLU A 55 -10.81 -16.08 -1.82
N ARG A 56 -11.66 -17.00 -1.38
CA ARG A 56 -12.30 -17.99 -2.25
C ARG A 56 -13.23 -17.34 -3.26
N ILE A 57 -14.01 -16.33 -2.86
CA ILE A 57 -14.88 -15.58 -3.77
C ILE A 57 -14.06 -14.77 -4.77
N LEU A 58 -13.03 -14.07 -4.30
CA LEU A 58 -12.16 -13.26 -5.16
C LEU A 58 -11.39 -14.14 -6.16
N ASN A 59 -10.83 -15.25 -5.70
CA ASN A 59 -10.14 -16.20 -6.58
C ASN A 59 -11.13 -16.81 -7.58
N ALA A 60 -12.33 -17.23 -7.16
CA ALA A 60 -13.34 -17.73 -8.10
C ALA A 60 -13.74 -16.70 -9.17
N ALA A 61 -13.76 -15.41 -8.83
CA ALA A 61 -14.15 -14.33 -9.75
C ALA A 61 -13.01 -13.88 -10.69
N PHE A 62 -11.78 -13.79 -10.19
CA PHE A 62 -10.64 -13.20 -10.91
C PHE A 62 -9.57 -14.22 -11.34
N PHE A 63 -9.43 -15.34 -10.61
CA PHE A 63 -8.37 -16.34 -10.77
C PHE A 63 -8.92 -17.77 -10.55
N PRO A 64 -9.77 -18.28 -11.44
CA PRO A 64 -10.52 -19.52 -11.21
C PRO A 64 -9.66 -20.78 -11.01
N GLU A 65 -8.43 -20.78 -11.53
CA GLU A 65 -7.45 -21.86 -11.36
C GLU A 65 -6.68 -21.78 -10.02
N ALA A 66 -6.85 -20.71 -9.25
CA ALA A 66 -6.09 -20.49 -8.02
C ALA A 66 -6.64 -21.34 -6.86
N GLN A 67 -5.77 -22.18 -6.29
CA GLN A 67 -6.09 -22.90 -5.05
C GLN A 67 -6.12 -21.93 -3.88
N THR A 68 -7.16 -22.03 -3.04
CA THR A 68 -7.33 -21.18 -1.86
C THR A 68 -7.09 -22.03 -0.60
N PRO A 69 -5.88 -22.04 -0.01
CA PRO A 69 -5.61 -22.78 1.20
C PRO A 69 -6.10 -22.03 2.46
N LEU A 70 -6.55 -22.77 3.48
CA LEU A 70 -6.79 -22.19 4.80
C LEU A 70 -5.44 -21.89 5.47
N ARG A 71 -5.14 -20.60 5.64
CA ARG A 71 -3.84 -20.12 6.13
C ARG A 71 -3.79 -19.99 7.66
N PRO A 72 -2.67 -20.36 8.31
CA PRO A 72 -2.38 -20.00 9.72
C PRO A 72 -2.48 -18.49 9.96
N ASN A 73 -2.85 -18.08 11.17
CA ASN A 73 -3.17 -16.68 11.50
C ASN A 73 -2.11 -15.67 11.04
N GLY A 74 -0.84 -15.91 11.37
CA GLY A 74 0.27 -15.04 11.01
C GLY A 74 0.43 -14.91 9.51
N SER A 75 0.39 -16.03 8.79
CA SER A 75 0.45 -16.01 7.31
C SER A 75 -0.76 -15.33 6.67
N ALA A 76 -1.93 -15.45 7.28
CA ALA A 76 -3.15 -14.78 6.84
C ALA A 76 -3.05 -13.25 7.02
N VAL A 77 -2.47 -12.77 8.13
CA VAL A 77 -2.22 -11.33 8.36
C VAL A 77 -1.22 -10.77 7.35
N LEU A 78 -0.15 -11.52 7.04
CA LEU A 78 0.85 -11.10 6.06
C LEU A 78 0.28 -10.93 4.63
N VAL A 79 -0.79 -11.65 4.31
CA VAL A 79 -1.52 -11.52 3.04
C VAL A 79 -2.59 -10.43 3.12
N LEU A 80 -3.25 -10.31 4.28
CA LEU A 80 -4.27 -9.30 4.51
C LEU A 80 -3.70 -7.88 4.42
N LEU A 81 -2.52 -7.63 5.00
CA LEU A 81 -1.86 -6.31 4.98
C LEU A 81 -1.69 -5.72 3.57
N PRO A 82 -1.02 -6.40 2.61
CA PRO A 82 -0.89 -5.88 1.25
C PRO A 82 -2.23 -5.79 0.53
N THR A 83 -3.17 -6.69 0.83
CA THR A 83 -4.53 -6.65 0.26
C THR A 83 -5.27 -5.38 0.72
N LEU A 84 -5.26 -5.08 2.02
CA LEU A 84 -5.85 -3.87 2.58
C LEU A 84 -5.15 -2.61 2.07
N ALA A 85 -3.82 -2.63 1.95
CA ALA A 85 -3.06 -1.53 1.38
C ALA A 85 -3.45 -1.26 -0.08
N LEU A 86 -3.67 -2.31 -0.88
CA LEU A 86 -4.15 -2.19 -2.25
C LEU A 86 -5.57 -1.61 -2.30
N PHE A 87 -6.50 -2.13 -1.48
CA PHE A 87 -7.85 -1.57 -1.39
C PHE A 87 -7.85 -0.11 -0.96
N ALA A 88 -7.02 0.27 0.01
CA ALA A 88 -6.85 1.65 0.43
C ALA A 88 -6.30 2.51 -0.71
N ALA A 89 -5.28 2.05 -1.43
CA ALA A 89 -4.73 2.75 -2.59
C ALA A 89 -5.78 2.99 -3.67
N ILE A 90 -6.58 1.97 -4.00
CA ILE A 90 -7.71 2.09 -4.94
C ILE A 90 -8.73 3.11 -4.44
N TYR A 91 -9.13 3.04 -3.16
CA TYR A 91 -10.06 3.98 -2.56
C TYR A 91 -9.55 5.43 -2.65
N PHE A 92 -8.28 5.68 -2.31
CA PHE A 92 -7.69 7.01 -2.41
C PHE A 92 -7.58 7.49 -3.85
N ALA A 93 -7.26 6.60 -4.80
CA ALA A 93 -7.23 6.92 -6.22
C ALA A 93 -8.62 7.34 -6.74
N VAL A 94 -9.66 6.55 -6.43
CA VAL A 94 -11.05 6.86 -6.79
C VAL A 94 -11.49 8.19 -6.17
N ARG A 95 -11.19 8.40 -4.89
CA ARG A 95 -11.50 9.67 -4.21
C ARG A 95 -10.77 10.86 -4.82
N GLY A 96 -9.51 10.68 -5.22
CA GLY A 96 -8.72 11.69 -5.93
C GLY A 96 -9.34 12.02 -7.29
N MET A 97 -9.70 11.00 -8.07
CA MET A 97 -10.36 11.15 -9.37
C MET A 97 -11.70 11.87 -9.23
N PHE A 98 -12.53 11.51 -8.26
CA PHE A 98 -13.80 12.19 -8.00
C PHE A 98 -13.60 13.68 -7.66
N ARG A 99 -12.59 14.00 -6.83
CA ARG A 99 -12.25 15.40 -6.53
C ARG A 99 -11.77 16.16 -7.75
N ALA A 100 -10.97 15.53 -8.62
CA ALA A 100 -10.50 16.14 -9.87
C ALA A 100 -11.67 16.42 -10.82
N VAL A 101 -12.57 15.45 -11.00
CA VAL A 101 -13.80 15.59 -11.81
C VAL A 101 -14.69 16.71 -11.27
N MET A 102 -14.94 16.75 -9.96
CA MET A 102 -15.72 17.84 -9.35
C MET A 102 -15.05 19.20 -9.51
N ARG A 103 -13.72 19.27 -9.51
CA ARG A 103 -12.97 20.52 -9.76
C ARG A 103 -13.14 21.00 -11.21
N VAL A 104 -13.20 20.08 -12.17
CA VAL A 104 -13.44 20.38 -13.59
C VAL A 104 -14.90 20.73 -13.87
N LEU A 105 -15.85 20.13 -13.15
CA LEU A 105 -17.29 20.38 -13.34
C LEU A 105 -17.80 21.62 -12.61
N ARG A 106 -17.15 22.06 -11.52
CA ARG A 106 -17.50 23.27 -10.76
C ARG A 106 -17.76 24.54 -11.61
N PRO A 107 -16.95 24.86 -12.65
CA PRO A 107 -17.18 26.03 -13.51
C PRO A 107 -18.45 25.92 -14.37
N PHE A 108 -18.94 24.71 -14.66
CA PHE A 108 -20.10 24.49 -15.53
C PHE A 108 -21.43 24.55 -14.77
N VAL A 109 -21.41 24.36 -13.45
CA VAL A 109 -22.61 24.39 -12.59
C VAL A 109 -22.98 25.83 -12.16
N GLY A 110 -22.04 26.77 -12.15
CA GLY A 110 -22.26 28.17 -11.73
C GLY A 110 -22.75 29.14 -12.82
N ARG A 111 -23.18 28.65 -14.00
CA ARG A 111 -23.64 29.47 -15.14
C ARG A 111 -25.13 29.33 -15.46
N ARG A 112 -25.96 28.88 -14.52
CA ARG A 112 -27.42 28.92 -14.64
C ARG A 112 -28.01 29.87 -13.61
#